data_AF-A0A946FK13-F1
#
_entry.id   AF-A0A946FK13-F1
#
_cell.length_a   1.000
_cell.length_b   1.000
_cell.length_c   1.000
_cell.angle_alpha   90.00
_cell.angle_beta   90.00
_cell.angle_gamma   90.00
#
_symmetry.space_group_name_H-M   'P 1'
#
loop_
_entity.id
_entity.type
_entity.pdbx_description
1 polymer ?
#
loop_
_entity_poly.entity_id
_entity_poly.type
_entity_poly.pdbx_seq_one_letter_code
_entity_poly.pdbx_strand_id
1 'polypeptide(L)'
;MIEKSLIILKLKPNASLAEIKKAYKAQVKIWHPDRFPIESERLQKKAHDMFQQITVAYKKLTEVHMKRRYAEASGWKGRSTTYTKARQERKRTQSTQSTKTEQVPGFTTHIWPNGDKYEGQMLQEQMHGRGIFTCTQGYVYTGEFKYGKPNGLGKLVYDNGDKYEGGFLNDTLHGRGKYSYANGDCYRGEFMNDLPHGHGVYVLANGNVYSGDWENGSLAS
;
A
#
# COMPACT_ATOMS: atom_id res chain seq x y z
N MET A 1 21.52 -2.01 -9.83
CA MET A 1 20.45 -2.47 -8.91
C MET A 1 19.12 -2.76 -9.61
N ILE A 2 18.67 -1.93 -10.56
CA ILE A 2 17.43 -2.15 -11.35
C ILE A 2 17.56 -3.35 -12.30
N GLU A 3 18.74 -3.55 -12.90
CA GLU A 3 19.01 -4.67 -13.82
C GLU A 3 18.74 -6.05 -13.19
N LYS A 4 19.12 -6.27 -11.93
CA LYS A 4 18.80 -7.52 -11.21
C LYS A 4 17.29 -7.74 -11.11
N SER A 5 16.50 -6.67 -10.91
CA SER A 5 15.04 -6.75 -10.81
C SER A 5 14.39 -7.03 -12.18
N LEU A 6 14.95 -6.46 -13.26
CA LEU A 6 14.54 -6.77 -14.63
C LEU A 6 14.83 -8.24 -14.98
N ILE A 7 15.99 -8.77 -14.58
CA ILE A 7 16.37 -10.17 -14.81
C ILE A 7 15.41 -11.12 -14.07
N ILE A 8 15.12 -10.86 -12.79
CA ILE A 8 14.21 -11.68 -11.98
C ILE A 8 12.82 -11.76 -12.63
N LEU A 9 12.32 -10.63 -13.16
CA LEU A 9 11.02 -10.58 -13.84
C LEU A 9 11.09 -10.94 -15.34
N LYS A 10 12.26 -11.29 -15.86
CA LYS A 10 12.49 -11.61 -17.28
C LYS A 10 12.04 -10.48 -18.23
N LEU A 11 12.38 -9.25 -17.88
CA LEU A 11 12.01 -8.03 -18.60
C LEU A 11 13.21 -7.41 -19.31
N LYS A 12 12.94 -6.71 -20.42
CA LYS A 12 13.93 -5.90 -21.13
C LYS A 12 14.16 -4.56 -20.39
N PRO A 13 15.31 -3.91 -20.59
CA PRO A 13 15.52 -2.52 -20.15
C PRO A 13 14.40 -1.61 -20.69
N ASN A 14 13.92 -0.67 -19.86
CA ASN A 14 12.82 0.26 -20.16
C ASN A 14 11.42 -0.36 -20.31
N ALA A 15 11.17 -1.55 -19.76
CA ALA A 15 9.83 -2.14 -19.69
C ALA A 15 8.82 -1.16 -19.06
N SER A 16 7.67 -1.01 -19.71
CA SER A 16 6.54 -0.21 -19.23
C SER A 16 5.93 -0.81 -17.95
N LEU A 17 5.22 0.01 -17.18
CA LEU A 17 4.51 -0.46 -15.98
C LEU A 17 3.53 -1.61 -16.28
N ALA A 18 2.89 -1.60 -17.45
CA ALA A 18 1.99 -2.67 -17.88
C ALA A 18 2.74 -3.98 -18.12
N GLU A 19 3.91 -3.93 -18.75
CA GLU A 19 4.79 -5.09 -18.95
C GLU A 19 5.34 -5.61 -17.63
N ILE A 20 5.73 -4.72 -16.72
CA ILE A 20 6.19 -5.06 -15.37
C ILE A 20 5.08 -5.81 -14.61
N LYS A 21 3.84 -5.31 -14.63
CA LYS A 21 2.67 -5.97 -14.03
C LYS A 21 2.38 -7.33 -14.68
N LYS A 22 2.44 -7.42 -16.00
CA LYS A 22 2.23 -8.66 -16.75
C LYS A 22 3.29 -9.72 -16.39
N ALA A 23 4.55 -9.31 -16.32
CA ALA A 23 5.66 -10.18 -15.96
C ALA A 23 5.61 -10.63 -14.50
N TYR A 24 5.24 -9.74 -13.57
CA TYR A 24 5.00 -10.10 -12.17
C TYR A 24 3.91 -11.18 -12.07
N LYS A 25 2.73 -10.95 -12.68
CA LYS A 25 1.65 -11.95 -12.71
C LYS A 25 2.12 -13.29 -13.31
N ALA A 26 2.94 -13.27 -14.36
CA ALA A 26 3.47 -14.48 -14.97
C ALA A 26 4.47 -15.22 -14.07
N GLN A 27 5.39 -14.51 -13.41
CA GLN A 27 6.38 -15.11 -12.51
C GLN A 27 5.73 -15.62 -11.22
N VAL A 28 4.78 -14.87 -10.65
CA VAL A 28 3.96 -15.33 -9.53
C VAL A 28 3.23 -16.62 -9.90
N LYS A 29 2.62 -16.71 -11.08
CA LYS A 29 1.96 -17.95 -11.53
C LYS A 29 2.91 -19.15 -11.57
N ILE A 30 4.21 -18.94 -11.81
CA ILE A 30 5.22 -20.02 -11.87
C ILE A 30 5.70 -20.40 -10.47
N TRP A 31 6.04 -19.40 -9.66
CA TRP A 31 6.75 -19.58 -8.40
C TRP A 31 5.85 -19.46 -7.16
N HIS A 32 4.54 -19.41 -7.35
CA HIS A 32 3.59 -19.42 -6.24
C HIS A 32 3.84 -20.66 -5.37
N PRO A 33 4.03 -20.51 -4.04
CA PRO A 33 4.30 -21.62 -3.13
C PRO A 33 3.27 -22.77 -3.25
N ASP A 34 1.99 -22.45 -3.48
CA ASP A 34 0.90 -23.41 -3.68
C ASP A 34 1.07 -24.38 -4.86
N ARG A 35 1.99 -24.08 -5.79
CA ARG A 35 2.25 -24.91 -6.98
C ARG A 35 3.29 -26.00 -6.71
N PHE A 36 3.88 -26.01 -5.52
CA PHE A 36 4.94 -26.93 -5.14
C PHE A 36 4.48 -27.90 -4.04
N PRO A 37 4.88 -29.18 -4.09
CA PRO A 37 4.49 -30.17 -3.10
C PRO A 37 4.90 -29.77 -1.69
N ILE A 38 3.95 -29.75 -0.76
CA ILE A 38 4.14 -29.32 0.64
C ILE A 38 5.13 -30.26 1.36
N GLU A 39 5.12 -31.54 1.02
CA GLU A 39 6.01 -32.58 1.56
C GLU A 39 7.49 -32.31 1.24
N SER A 40 7.76 -31.49 0.24
CA SER A 40 9.13 -31.13 -0.14
C SER A 40 9.50 -29.76 0.44
N GLU A 41 9.97 -29.77 1.69
CA GLU A 41 10.45 -28.57 2.40
C GLU A 41 11.46 -27.76 1.56
N ARG A 42 12.35 -28.45 0.85
CA ARG A 42 13.34 -27.83 -0.05
C ARG A 42 12.67 -27.08 -1.21
N LEU A 43 11.65 -27.65 -1.85
CA LEU A 43 10.95 -27.01 -2.96
C LEU A 43 10.04 -25.88 -2.47
N GLN A 44 9.41 -26.05 -1.31
CA GLN A 44 8.62 -25.02 -0.67
C GLN A 44 9.47 -23.79 -0.30
N LYS A 45 10.60 -24.00 0.39
CA LYS A 45 11.55 -22.93 0.71
C LYS A 45 12.03 -22.21 -0.55
N LYS A 46 12.37 -22.96 -1.61
CA LYS A 46 12.78 -22.38 -2.90
C LYS A 46 11.66 -21.57 -3.57
N ALA A 47 10.43 -22.06 -3.56
CA ALA A 47 9.28 -21.36 -4.13
C ALA A 47 9.01 -20.06 -3.37
N HIS A 48 9.08 -20.12 -2.03
CA HIS A 48 8.98 -18.94 -1.18
C HIS A 48 10.09 -17.93 -1.49
N ASP A 49 11.36 -18.34 -1.49
CA ASP A 49 12.50 -17.47 -1.82
C ASP A 49 12.35 -16.81 -3.20
N MET A 50 11.91 -17.57 -4.19
CA MET A 50 11.68 -17.07 -5.54
C MET A 50 10.52 -16.07 -5.57
N PHE A 51 9.40 -16.39 -4.91
CA PHE A 51 8.25 -15.51 -4.79
C PHE A 51 8.61 -14.17 -4.11
N GLN A 52 9.47 -14.21 -3.09
CA GLN A 52 10.00 -13.01 -2.44
C GLN A 52 10.85 -12.17 -3.40
N GLN A 53 11.80 -12.79 -4.10
CA GLN A 53 12.64 -12.10 -5.08
C GLN A 53 11.81 -11.43 -6.18
N ILE A 54 10.77 -12.12 -6.67
CA ILE A 54 9.82 -11.62 -7.67
C ILE A 54 9.05 -10.40 -7.15
N THR A 55 8.57 -10.46 -5.91
CA THR A 55 7.82 -9.38 -5.27
C THR A 55 8.68 -8.15 -5.01
N VAL A 56 9.90 -8.34 -4.50
CA VAL A 56 10.88 -7.26 -4.30
C VAL A 56 11.30 -6.64 -5.64
N ALA A 57 11.51 -7.45 -6.68
CA ALA A 57 11.85 -6.97 -8.02
C ALA A 57 10.71 -6.14 -8.62
N TYR A 58 9.47 -6.61 -8.53
CA TYR A 58 8.29 -5.87 -8.96
C TYR A 58 8.20 -4.52 -8.26
N LYS A 59 8.32 -4.51 -6.92
CA LYS A 59 8.28 -3.29 -6.11
C LYS A 59 9.30 -2.25 -6.57
N LYS A 60 10.58 -2.65 -6.74
CA LYS A 60 11.64 -1.75 -7.19
C LYS A 60 11.35 -1.13 -8.55
N LEU A 61 10.82 -1.92 -9.49
CA LEU A 61 10.47 -1.44 -10.82
C LEU A 61 9.24 -0.53 -10.81
N THR A 62 8.24 -0.83 -9.97
CA THR A 62 7.06 0.01 -9.78
C THR A 62 7.40 1.31 -9.05
N GLU A 63 8.29 1.28 -8.06
CA GLU A 63 8.69 2.46 -7.28
C GLU A 63 9.41 3.49 -8.16
N VAL A 64 10.21 3.06 -9.14
CA VAL A 64 10.81 3.95 -10.15
C VAL A 64 9.72 4.63 -11.00
N HIS A 65 8.67 3.90 -11.37
CA HIS A 65 7.53 4.45 -12.12
C HIS A 65 6.67 5.39 -11.25
N MET A 66 6.43 5.03 -9.99
CA MET A 66 5.65 5.83 -9.04
C MET A 66 6.37 7.12 -8.65
N LYS A 67 7.68 7.08 -8.37
CA LYS A 67 8.49 8.28 -8.06
C LYS A 67 8.51 9.29 -9.21
N ARG A 68 8.60 8.82 -10.47
CA ARG A 68 8.45 9.69 -11.65
C ARG A 68 7.07 10.37 -11.70
N ARG A 69 6.00 9.63 -11.37
CA ARG A 69 4.62 10.10 -11.50
C ARG A 69 4.19 11.03 -10.37
N TYR A 70 4.68 10.84 -9.13
CA TYR A 70 4.44 11.78 -8.02
C TYR A 70 5.22 13.09 -8.16
N ALA A 71 6.38 13.08 -8.81
CA ALA A 71 7.09 14.32 -9.16
C ALA A 71 6.28 15.15 -10.18
N GLU A 72 5.63 14.51 -11.15
CA GLU A 72 4.77 15.17 -12.14
C GLU A 72 3.38 15.55 -11.58
N ALA A 73 2.83 14.78 -10.64
CA ALA A 73 1.53 15.05 -10.00
C ALA A 73 1.54 16.29 -9.06
N SER A 74 2.70 16.91 -8.84
CA SER A 74 2.86 18.16 -8.07
C SER A 74 2.51 19.43 -8.86
N GLY A 75 2.24 19.32 -10.17
CA GLY A 75 1.81 20.43 -11.02
C GLY A 75 0.29 20.61 -11.06
N TRP A 76 -0.34 21.11 -9.98
CA TRP A 76 -1.79 21.28 -9.95
C TRP A 76 -2.27 22.52 -10.73
N LYS A 77 -3.17 22.31 -11.70
CA LYS A 77 -4.10 23.32 -12.26
C LYS A 77 -5.46 22.63 -12.50
N GLY A 78 -6.39 22.61 -11.54
CA GLY A 78 -7.72 22.06 -11.86
C GLY A 78 -8.74 21.94 -10.73
N ARG A 79 -9.58 22.98 -10.60
CA ARG A 79 -10.93 23.07 -10.01
C ARG A 79 -11.35 21.98 -8.99
N SER A 80 -11.39 22.38 -7.72
CA SER A 80 -12.08 21.66 -6.63
C SER A 80 -13.59 21.94 -6.67
N THR A 81 -14.43 20.92 -6.44
CA THR A 81 -15.85 21.09 -6.13
C THR A 81 -16.04 20.85 -4.64
N THR A 82 -16.41 21.89 -3.91
CA THR A 82 -16.71 21.83 -2.48
C THR A 82 -18.13 21.30 -2.27
N TYR A 83 -18.31 20.32 -1.39
CA TYR A 83 -19.63 19.80 -1.02
C TYR A 83 -20.08 20.43 0.30
N THR A 84 -21.14 21.24 0.27
CA THR A 84 -21.85 21.72 1.47
C THR A 84 -23.03 20.79 1.76
N LYS A 85 -22.97 20.01 2.85
CA LYS A 85 -24.18 19.36 3.39
C LYS A 85 -24.93 20.34 4.28
N ALA A 86 -26.10 20.75 3.81
CA ALA A 86 -27.19 21.25 4.65
C ALA A 86 -28.00 20.07 5.20
N ARG A 87 -28.24 20.04 6.52
CA ARG A 87 -29.54 19.70 7.13
C ARG A 87 -29.60 20.19 8.59
N GLN A 88 -30.56 21.07 8.83
CA GLN A 88 -31.05 21.64 10.11
C GLN A 88 -31.43 20.52 11.12
N GLU A 89 -31.51 20.67 12.43
CA GLU A 89 -31.74 21.82 13.32
C GLU A 89 -31.53 21.40 14.78
N ARG A 90 -31.04 22.28 15.66
CA ARG A 90 -31.64 22.60 16.97
C ARG A 90 -30.92 23.77 17.65
N LYS A 91 -31.72 24.81 17.95
CA LYS A 91 -31.35 26.03 18.68
C LYS A 91 -30.86 25.71 20.11
N ARG A 92 -29.77 26.34 20.53
CA ARG A 92 -29.69 27.05 21.82
C ARG A 92 -28.53 28.06 21.79
N THR A 93 -28.86 29.31 22.07
CA THR A 93 -27.98 30.49 22.02
C THR A 93 -27.31 30.77 23.37
N GLN A 94 -26.18 31.49 23.29
CA GLN A 94 -25.35 32.20 24.30
C GLN A 94 -24.05 31.48 24.69
N SER A 95 -22.87 32.11 24.77
CA SER A 95 -22.30 33.36 24.24
C SER A 95 -20.81 33.39 24.63
N THR A 96 -19.95 33.88 23.73
CA THR A 96 -18.61 34.46 23.98
C THR A 96 -17.49 33.57 24.55
N GLN A 97 -16.55 33.17 23.69
CA GLN A 97 -15.15 33.61 23.80
C GLN A 97 -14.37 33.27 22.51
N SER A 98 -13.68 34.26 22.00
CA SER A 98 -12.80 34.24 20.83
C SER A 98 -11.56 33.38 21.08
N THR A 99 -11.51 32.23 20.44
CA THR A 99 -10.27 31.51 20.11
C THR A 99 -10.25 31.34 18.60
N LYS A 100 -9.14 31.72 17.94
CA LYS A 100 -8.85 31.41 16.54
C LYS A 100 -9.21 29.95 16.27
N THR A 101 -10.36 29.70 15.66
CA THR A 101 -10.80 28.35 15.34
C THR A 101 -10.03 27.92 14.11
N GLU A 102 -8.97 27.15 14.36
CA GLU A 102 -8.28 26.28 13.41
C GLU A 102 -9.28 25.73 12.39
N GLN A 103 -9.05 26.06 11.11
CA GLN A 103 -9.93 25.65 10.02
C GLN A 103 -10.07 24.13 10.04
N VAL A 104 -11.26 23.64 10.38
CA VAL A 104 -11.62 22.22 10.31
C VAL A 104 -11.21 21.71 8.92
N PRO A 105 -10.36 20.67 8.82
CA PRO A 105 -9.87 20.16 7.55
C PRO A 105 -11.06 19.81 6.65
N GLY A 106 -11.26 20.61 5.60
CA GLY A 106 -12.39 20.44 4.69
C GLY A 106 -12.31 19.08 4.03
N PHE A 107 -13.31 18.23 4.26
CA PHE A 107 -13.46 16.99 3.49
C PHE A 107 -13.66 17.37 2.02
N THR A 108 -12.82 16.84 1.14
CA THR A 108 -12.86 17.09 -0.30
C THR A 108 -12.89 15.79 -1.07
N THR A 109 -13.46 15.84 -2.27
CA THR A 109 -13.29 14.79 -3.28
C THR A 109 -12.44 15.36 -4.41
N HIS A 110 -11.34 14.69 -4.74
CA HIS A 110 -10.49 15.03 -5.86
C HIS A 110 -10.40 13.85 -6.83
N ILE A 111 -10.55 14.10 -8.13
CA ILE A 111 -10.43 13.10 -9.18
C ILE A 111 -9.34 13.59 -10.13
N TRP A 112 -8.29 12.79 -10.31
CA TRP A 112 -7.18 13.11 -11.21
C TRP A 112 -7.54 12.74 -12.66
N PRO A 113 -6.86 13.32 -13.68
CA PRO A 113 -7.09 12.98 -15.09
C PRO A 113 -6.87 11.50 -15.44
N ASN A 114 -6.05 10.79 -14.65
CA ASN A 114 -5.85 9.33 -14.78
C ASN A 114 -6.97 8.50 -14.13
N GLY A 115 -8.01 9.16 -13.61
CA GLY A 115 -9.16 8.57 -12.93
C GLY A 115 -8.93 8.20 -11.46
N ASP A 116 -7.72 8.37 -10.91
CA ASP A 116 -7.49 8.19 -9.48
C ASP A 116 -8.42 9.13 -8.69
N LYS A 117 -8.82 8.73 -7.49
CA LYS A 117 -9.77 9.49 -6.67
C LYS A 117 -9.32 9.56 -5.22
N TYR A 118 -9.42 10.72 -4.62
CA TYR A 118 -9.22 10.94 -3.20
C TYR A 118 -10.48 11.52 -2.57
N GLU A 119 -10.82 11.03 -1.38
CA GLU A 119 -11.92 11.50 -0.56
C GLU A 119 -11.45 11.64 0.89
N GLY A 120 -11.25 12.86 1.38
CA GLY A 120 -10.73 13.03 2.72
C GLY A 120 -10.38 14.46 3.10
N GLN A 121 -9.77 14.57 4.27
CA GLN A 121 -9.32 15.82 4.84
C GLN A 121 -8.11 16.41 4.07
N MET A 122 -8.02 17.73 4.05
CA MET A 122 -6.96 18.45 3.33
C MET A 122 -6.32 19.49 4.23
N LEU A 123 -5.01 19.70 4.06
CA LEU A 123 -4.25 20.79 4.67
C LEU A 123 -3.28 21.36 3.63
N GLN A 124 -3.32 22.67 3.41
CA GLN A 124 -2.44 23.37 2.45
C GLN A 124 -2.41 22.67 1.08
N GLU A 125 -3.60 22.38 0.53
CA GLU A 125 -3.78 21.72 -0.78
C GLU A 125 -3.20 20.29 -0.89
N GLN A 126 -2.83 19.69 0.24
CA GLN A 126 -2.32 18.32 0.30
C GLN A 126 -3.26 17.42 1.10
N MET A 127 -3.31 16.13 0.72
CA MET A 127 -4.02 15.11 1.50
C MET A 127 -3.43 15.05 2.91
N HIS A 128 -4.27 15.21 3.93
CA HIS A 128 -3.82 15.29 5.31
C HIS A 128 -4.93 14.85 6.26
N GLY A 129 -4.61 14.17 7.36
CA GLY A 129 -5.63 13.60 8.24
C GLY A 129 -6.26 12.36 7.60
N ARG A 130 -7.54 12.08 7.86
CA ARG A 130 -8.19 10.86 7.37
C ARG A 130 -8.73 11.00 5.96
N GLY A 131 -8.54 9.96 5.14
CA GLY A 131 -9.12 9.90 3.81
C GLY A 131 -9.10 8.51 3.20
N ILE A 132 -9.61 8.45 1.97
CA ILE A 132 -9.66 7.27 1.10
C ILE A 132 -9.01 7.66 -0.22
N PHE A 133 -8.03 6.88 -0.68
CA PHE A 133 -7.45 7.01 -2.00
C PHE A 133 -7.77 5.76 -2.82
N THR A 134 -8.49 5.92 -3.92
CA THR A 134 -8.81 4.88 -4.88
C THR A 134 -7.92 5.05 -6.09
N CYS A 135 -7.03 4.10 -6.32
CA CYS A 135 -6.18 4.06 -7.49
C CYS A 135 -6.84 3.22 -8.59
N THR A 136 -6.99 3.79 -9.79
CA THR A 136 -7.51 3.06 -10.97
C THR A 136 -6.60 1.90 -11.38
N GLN A 137 -5.36 1.91 -10.89
CA GLN A 137 -4.38 0.88 -11.16
C GLN A 137 -4.48 -0.36 -10.28
N GLY A 138 -5.48 -0.43 -9.39
CA GLY A 138 -5.85 -1.66 -8.71
C GLY A 138 -5.64 -1.70 -7.20
N TYR A 139 -5.76 -0.56 -6.49
CA TYR A 139 -5.80 -0.59 -5.03
C TYR A 139 -6.62 0.55 -4.43
N VAL A 140 -7.07 0.34 -3.19
CA VAL A 140 -7.74 1.34 -2.36
C VAL A 140 -7.02 1.44 -1.02
N TYR A 141 -6.60 2.63 -0.66
CA TYR A 141 -6.11 2.95 0.68
C TYR A 141 -7.19 3.70 1.47
N THR A 142 -7.34 3.37 2.74
CA THR A 142 -8.20 4.07 3.70
C THR A 142 -7.43 4.27 4.99
N GLY A 143 -7.20 5.50 5.41
CA GLY A 143 -6.40 5.75 6.60
C GLY A 143 -5.93 7.18 6.73
N GLU A 144 -4.85 7.34 7.47
CA GLU A 144 -4.23 8.62 7.78
C GLU A 144 -3.22 9.05 6.69
N PHE A 145 -3.25 10.33 6.37
CA PHE A 145 -2.38 11.00 5.42
C PHE A 145 -1.62 12.12 6.12
N LYS A 146 -0.39 12.34 5.68
CA LYS A 146 0.42 13.51 6.04
C LYS A 146 1.16 14.00 4.82
N TYR A 147 0.89 15.25 4.44
CA TYR A 147 1.52 15.93 3.29
C TYR A 147 1.48 15.10 2.00
N GLY A 148 0.28 14.62 1.65
CA GLY A 148 0.05 13.88 0.41
C GLY A 148 0.41 12.39 0.45
N LYS A 149 0.85 11.85 1.59
CA LYS A 149 1.27 10.43 1.69
C LYS A 149 0.57 9.69 2.82
N PRO A 150 0.27 8.38 2.65
CA PRO A 150 -0.10 7.51 3.77
C PRO A 150 0.90 7.61 4.91
N ASN A 151 0.42 7.95 6.11
CA ASN A 151 1.23 8.16 7.29
C ASN A 151 0.35 8.06 8.54
N GLY A 152 0.64 7.10 9.42
CA GLY A 152 -0.23 6.73 10.53
C GLY A 152 -0.91 5.38 10.28
N LEU A 153 -2.08 5.14 10.88
CA LEU A 153 -2.80 3.87 10.70
C LEU A 153 -3.63 3.87 9.42
N GLY A 154 -3.69 2.73 8.76
CA GLY A 154 -4.52 2.57 7.56
C GLY A 154 -4.76 1.13 7.16
N LYS A 155 -5.56 1.01 6.10
CA LYS A 155 -5.89 -0.23 5.42
C LYS A 155 -5.66 -0.05 3.93
N LEU A 156 -4.96 -1.00 3.33
CA LEU A 156 -4.70 -1.06 1.90
C LEU A 156 -5.33 -2.34 1.34
N VAL A 157 -6.14 -2.22 0.31
CA VAL A 157 -6.82 -3.35 -0.35
C VAL A 157 -6.44 -3.33 -1.82
N TYR A 158 -5.90 -4.43 -2.31
CA TYR A 158 -5.51 -4.59 -3.71
C TYR A 158 -6.63 -5.31 -4.49
N ASP A 159 -6.66 -5.09 -5.80
CA ASP A 159 -7.60 -5.71 -6.74
C ASP A 159 -7.44 -7.23 -6.83
N ASN A 160 -6.23 -7.74 -6.57
CA ASN A 160 -5.92 -9.16 -6.51
C ASN A 160 -6.49 -9.85 -5.25
N GLY A 161 -7.02 -9.09 -4.29
CA GLY A 161 -7.58 -9.58 -3.03
C GLY A 161 -6.66 -9.46 -1.82
N ASP A 162 -5.39 -9.10 -2.01
CA ASP A 162 -4.44 -8.85 -0.93
C ASP A 162 -4.88 -7.65 -0.09
N LYS A 163 -4.61 -7.71 1.21
CA LYS A 163 -5.02 -6.68 2.17
C LYS A 163 -3.92 -6.45 3.19
N TYR A 164 -3.64 -5.20 3.50
CA TYR A 164 -2.83 -4.83 4.64
C TYR A 164 -3.64 -3.95 5.59
N GLU A 165 -3.49 -4.18 6.89
CA GLU A 165 -4.03 -3.34 7.97
C GLU A 165 -2.92 -3.09 8.98
N GLY A 166 -2.55 -1.83 9.21
CA GLY A 166 -1.44 -1.51 10.10
C GLY A 166 -0.90 -0.09 9.94
N GLY A 167 0.35 0.09 10.36
CA GLY A 167 1.04 1.37 10.29
C GLY A 167 1.63 1.67 8.91
N PHE A 168 1.65 2.95 8.59
CA PHE A 168 2.24 3.52 7.41
C PHE A 168 3.20 4.64 7.79
N LEU A 169 4.33 4.71 7.11
CA LEU A 169 5.26 5.83 7.21
C LEU A 169 5.69 6.24 5.80
N ASN A 170 5.28 7.45 5.40
CA ASN A 170 5.65 8.04 4.11
C ASN A 170 5.38 7.12 2.91
N ASP A 171 4.15 6.59 2.82
CA ASP A 171 3.68 5.69 1.75
C ASP A 171 4.22 4.25 1.80
N THR A 172 4.88 3.85 2.89
CA THR A 172 5.36 2.47 3.09
C THR A 172 4.71 1.82 4.30
N LEU A 173 4.47 0.51 4.26
CA LEU A 173 4.06 -0.27 5.43
C LEU A 173 5.18 -0.21 6.47
N HIS A 174 4.84 0.19 7.70
CA HIS A 174 5.82 0.42 8.74
C HIS A 174 5.22 0.17 10.14
N GLY A 175 6.02 -0.37 11.05
CA GLY A 175 5.57 -0.73 12.39
C GLY A 175 4.67 -1.96 12.35
N ARG A 176 3.78 -2.08 13.33
CA ARG A 176 2.94 -3.28 13.47
C ARG A 176 1.82 -3.30 12.43
N GLY A 177 1.59 -4.45 11.84
CA GLY A 177 0.48 -4.67 10.91
C GLY A 177 0.16 -6.13 10.67
N LYS A 178 -0.84 -6.34 9.82
CA LYS A 178 -1.27 -7.63 9.32
C LYS A 178 -1.41 -7.54 7.80
N TYR A 179 -0.69 -8.41 7.09
CA TYR A 179 -0.87 -8.62 5.66
C TYR A 179 -1.63 -9.93 5.46
N SER A 180 -2.79 -9.86 4.81
CA SER A 180 -3.61 -11.02 4.43
C SER A 180 -3.52 -11.17 2.92
N TYR A 181 -3.01 -12.30 2.48
CA TYR A 181 -2.84 -12.60 1.06
C TYR A 181 -4.12 -13.22 0.50
N ALA A 182 -4.37 -13.01 -0.79
CA ALA A 182 -5.56 -13.52 -1.47
C ALA A 182 -5.64 -15.06 -1.49
N ASN A 183 -4.49 -15.74 -1.39
CA ASN A 183 -4.40 -17.20 -1.29
C ASN A 183 -4.77 -17.76 0.10
N GLY A 184 -5.01 -16.88 1.09
CA GLY A 184 -5.34 -17.26 2.47
C GLY A 184 -4.16 -17.20 3.44
N ASP A 185 -2.93 -16.98 2.96
CA ASP A 185 -1.78 -16.77 3.84
C ASP A 185 -1.94 -15.46 4.62
N CYS A 186 -1.24 -15.36 5.75
CA CYS A 186 -1.29 -14.18 6.61
C CYS A 186 0.06 -13.96 7.30
N TYR A 187 0.61 -12.77 7.18
CA TYR A 187 1.67 -12.29 8.06
C TYR A 187 1.08 -11.33 9.11
N ARG A 188 1.47 -11.49 10.38
CA ARG A 188 1.21 -10.53 11.46
C ARG A 188 2.49 -10.27 12.22
N GLY A 189 2.93 -9.02 12.27
CA GLY A 189 4.19 -8.67 12.92
C GLY A 189 4.58 -7.24 12.64
N GLU A 190 5.86 -6.96 12.80
CA GLU A 190 6.42 -5.67 12.43
C GLU A 190 6.79 -5.62 10.94
N PHE A 191 6.78 -4.42 10.41
CA PHE A 191 7.10 -4.07 9.03
C PHE A 191 8.09 -2.92 9.02
N MET A 192 9.01 -2.95 8.07
CA MET A 192 9.90 -1.84 7.78
C MET A 192 10.04 -1.73 6.26
N ASN A 193 9.71 -0.56 5.71
CA ASN A 193 9.78 -0.30 4.27
C ASN A 193 9.03 -1.37 3.42
N ASP A 194 7.79 -1.67 3.81
CA ASP A 194 6.89 -2.67 3.19
C ASP A 194 7.29 -4.15 3.37
N LEU A 195 8.37 -4.45 4.08
CA LEU A 195 8.84 -5.82 4.30
C LEU A 195 8.57 -6.26 5.74
N PRO A 196 8.19 -7.53 5.97
CA PRO A 196 8.29 -8.15 7.28
C PRO A 196 9.64 -7.86 7.94
N HIS A 197 9.60 -7.37 9.16
CA HIS A 197 10.78 -7.04 9.96
C HIS A 197 10.49 -7.27 11.44
N GLY A 198 11.51 -7.39 12.28
CA GLY A 198 11.35 -7.59 13.72
C GLY A 198 10.55 -8.87 14.03
N HIS A 199 9.88 -8.92 15.17
CA HIS A 199 9.13 -10.12 15.53
C HIS A 199 7.81 -10.22 14.76
N GLY A 200 7.55 -11.39 14.16
CA GLY A 200 6.31 -11.67 13.45
C GLY A 200 5.97 -13.15 13.33
N VAL A 201 4.73 -13.39 12.90
CA VAL A 201 4.14 -14.71 12.68
C VAL A 201 3.56 -14.76 11.26
N TYR A 202 4.02 -15.73 10.48
CA TYR A 202 3.50 -16.05 9.15
C TYR A 202 2.70 -17.36 9.22
N VAL A 203 1.43 -17.28 8.87
CA VAL A 203 0.49 -18.41 8.84
C VAL A 203 0.17 -18.69 7.39
N LEU A 204 0.50 -19.90 6.94
CA LEU A 204 0.09 -20.37 5.62
C LEU A 204 -1.39 -20.78 5.64
N ALA A 205 -2.05 -20.72 4.48
CA ALA A 205 -3.44 -21.14 4.30
C ALA A 205 -3.67 -22.61 4.69
N ASN A 206 -2.63 -23.44 4.63
CA ASN A 206 -2.65 -24.84 5.06
C ASN A 206 -2.55 -25.03 6.58
N GLY A 207 -2.40 -23.95 7.35
CA GLY A 207 -2.30 -23.95 8.81
C GLY A 207 -0.87 -24.00 9.38
N ASN A 208 0.16 -24.14 8.54
CA ASN A 208 1.55 -24.07 9.02
C ASN A 208 1.87 -22.68 9.55
N VAL A 209 2.61 -22.62 10.65
CA VAL A 209 2.94 -21.37 11.35
C VAL A 209 4.46 -21.22 11.46
N TYR A 210 4.97 -20.06 11.06
CA TYR A 210 6.36 -19.67 11.18
C TYR A 210 6.43 -18.42 12.05
N SER A 211 7.07 -18.53 13.20
CA SER A 211 7.17 -17.45 14.20
C SER A 211 8.62 -17.22 14.55
N GLY A 212 9.03 -15.96 14.63
CA GLY A 212 10.39 -15.57 15.03
C GLY A 212 10.71 -14.15 14.64
N ASP A 213 12.00 -13.85 14.57
CA ASP A 213 12.51 -12.57 14.09
C ASP A 213 12.59 -12.58 12.56
N TRP A 214 12.25 -11.46 11.94
CA TRP A 214 12.23 -11.26 10.50
C TRP A 214 13.19 -10.15 10.13
N GLU A 215 13.97 -10.36 9.09
CA GLU A 215 14.86 -9.35 8.54
C GLU A 215 14.67 -9.28 7.02
N ASN A 216 14.35 -8.09 6.52
CA ASN A 216 14.16 -7.81 5.10
C ASN A 216 13.21 -8.78 4.38
N GLY A 217 12.15 -9.22 5.06
CA GLY A 217 11.13 -10.10 4.50
C GLY A 217 11.35 -11.60 4.73
N SER A 218 12.45 -11.99 5.38
CA SER A 218 12.77 -13.40 5.63
C SER A 218 12.86 -13.68 7.12
N LEU A 219 12.45 -14.88 7.54
CA LEU A 219 12.67 -15.36 8.90
C LEU A 219 14.18 -15.47 9.16
N ALA A 220 14.68 -14.76 10.17
CA ALA A 220 16.06 -14.83 10.62
C ALA A 220 16.34 -16.22 11.21
N SER A 221 17.48 -16.79 10.85
CA SER A 221 17.95 -18.10 11.33
C SER A 221 18.78 -17.99 12.59
#